data_AF-A0AAV7JS02-F1
#
_entry.id   AF-A0AAV7JS02-F1
#
_cell.length_a   1.000
_cell.length_b   1.000
_cell.length_c   1.000
_cell.angle_alpha   90.00
_cell.angle_beta   90.00
_cell.angle_gamma   90.00
#
_symmetry.space_group_name_H-M   'P 1'
#
loop_
_entity.id
_entity.type
_entity.pdbx_description
1 polymer ?
#
loop_
_entity_poly.entity_id
_entity_poly.type
_entity_poly.pdbx_seq_one_letter_code
_entity_poly.pdbx_strand_id
1 'polypeptide(L)'
;MSLINELSGMSSHINITGVIFYTSQQPWILPGTIRDNILFNKHFDSCRYQRVLQVSSLTDDLQLFSEGDVTLIGERGVTLSGGQKARVALARTIYQEAAIYLLDDPLSAVTQMWVERYYYNWI
;
A
#
# COMPACT_ATOMS: atom_id res chain seq x y z
N MET A 1 -17.31 -14.69 -2.42
CA MET A 1 -17.29 -15.92 -3.23
C MET A 1 -18.40 -15.86 -4.31
N SER A 2 -18.36 -14.92 -5.26
CA SER A 2 -19.33 -14.95 -6.38
C SER A 2 -18.76 -14.50 -7.73
N LEU A 3 -17.78 -13.59 -7.77
CA LEU A 3 -17.14 -13.18 -9.03
C LEU A 3 -16.34 -14.29 -9.74
N ILE A 4 -15.79 -15.25 -9.00
CA ILE A 4 -14.96 -16.32 -9.57
C ILE A 4 -15.79 -17.34 -10.36
N ASN A 5 -17.10 -17.48 -10.07
CA ASN A 5 -17.94 -18.48 -10.74
C ASN A 5 -18.63 -17.93 -12.02
N GLU A 6 -18.73 -16.61 -12.18
CA GLU A 6 -19.32 -15.99 -13.38
C GLU A 6 -18.34 -15.90 -14.56
N LEU A 7 -17.02 -16.00 -14.31
CA LEU A 7 -15.99 -15.96 -15.34
C LEU A 7 -15.74 -17.33 -16.01
N SER A 8 -16.46 -18.36 -15.61
CA SER A 8 -16.26 -19.77 -16.02
C SER A 8 -16.57 -20.11 -17.49
N GLY A 9 -16.91 -19.11 -18.34
CA GLY A 9 -17.46 -19.35 -19.68
C GLY A 9 -16.86 -18.54 -20.82
N MET A 10 -15.90 -17.64 -20.57
CA MET A 10 -15.30 -16.80 -21.61
C MET A 10 -13.79 -17.02 -21.64
N SER A 11 -13.30 -17.78 -22.63
CA SER A 11 -11.88 -17.95 -22.91
C SER A 11 -11.29 -16.71 -23.59
N SER A 12 -11.36 -15.56 -22.93
CA SER A 12 -10.64 -14.37 -23.37
C SER A 12 -9.18 -14.49 -22.96
N HIS A 13 -8.28 -14.45 -23.94
CA HIS A 13 -6.85 -14.38 -23.67
C HIS A 13 -6.50 -12.93 -23.33
N ILE A 14 -6.21 -12.67 -22.06
CA ILE A 14 -5.75 -11.36 -21.61
C ILE A 14 -4.22 -11.41 -21.58
N ASN A 15 -3.57 -10.77 -22.55
CA ASN A 15 -2.12 -10.60 -22.55
C ASN A 15 -1.76 -9.44 -21.61
N ILE A 16 -1.21 -9.76 -20.45
CA ILE A 16 -0.67 -8.77 -19.51
C ILE A 16 0.85 -8.74 -19.67
N THR A 17 1.40 -7.59 -20.03
CA THR A 17 2.85 -7.35 -20.11
C THR A 17 3.27 -6.38 -19.02
N GLY A 18 4.19 -6.78 -18.14
CA GLY A 18 4.75 -5.92 -17.08
C GLY A 18 4.69 -6.55 -15.69
N VAL A 19 5.13 -5.80 -14.68
CA VAL A 19 5.09 -6.21 -13.28
C VAL A 19 3.72 -5.89 -12.67
N ILE A 20 3.08 -6.89 -12.06
CA ILE A 20 1.81 -6.77 -11.34
C ILE A 20 2.10 -6.72 -9.84
N PHE A 21 1.54 -5.74 -9.13
CA PHE A 21 1.56 -5.70 -7.66
C PHE A 21 0.15 -5.90 -7.10
N TYR A 22 0.05 -6.73 -6.07
CA TYR A 22 -1.21 -7.04 -5.40
C TYR A 22 -1.18 -6.60 -3.93
N THR A 23 -2.25 -5.98 -3.47
CA THR A 23 -2.49 -5.64 -2.05
C THR A 23 -3.80 -6.26 -1.58
N SER A 24 -3.73 -7.08 -0.53
CA SER A 24 -4.89 -7.73 0.09
C SER A 24 -5.59 -6.82 1.11
N GLN A 25 -6.87 -7.10 1.37
CA GLN A 25 -7.66 -6.46 2.43
C GLN A 25 -7.03 -6.60 3.83
N GLN A 26 -6.36 -7.73 4.09
CA GLN A 26 -5.55 -7.97 5.28
C GLN A 26 -4.07 -8.05 4.88
N PRO A 27 -3.36 -6.92 4.82
CA PRO A 27 -1.99 -6.92 4.35
C PRO A 27 -1.02 -7.40 5.41
N TRP A 28 0.00 -8.12 4.94
CA TRP A 28 1.09 -8.58 5.78
C TRP A 28 2.17 -7.51 5.92
N ILE A 29 2.63 -7.31 7.16
CA ILE A 29 3.71 -6.40 7.53
C ILE A 29 4.87 -7.24 8.03
N LEU A 30 6.06 -6.99 7.49
CA LEU A 30 7.29 -7.66 7.84
C LEU A 30 7.87 -7.09 9.15
N PRO A 31 8.54 -7.91 9.98
CA PRO A 31 9.39 -7.38 11.03
C PRO A 31 10.48 -6.46 10.45
N GLY A 32 10.69 -5.31 11.07
CA GLY A 32 11.57 -4.25 10.55
C GLY A 32 10.99 -2.87 10.78
N THR A 33 11.51 -1.83 10.14
CA THR A 33 10.93 -0.48 10.29
C THR A 33 9.71 -0.27 9.39
N ILE A 34 8.91 0.76 9.68
CA ILE A 34 7.84 1.20 8.76
C ILE A 34 8.44 1.57 7.39
N ARG A 35 9.57 2.27 7.38
CA ARG A 35 10.30 2.61 6.15
C ARG A 35 10.72 1.37 5.36
N ASP A 36 11.28 0.35 6.00
CA ASP A 36 11.67 -0.89 5.31
C ASP A 36 10.47 -1.57 4.67
N ASN A 37 9.34 -1.55 5.37
CA ASN A 37 8.09 -2.07 4.85
C ASN A 37 7.58 -1.29 3.64
N ILE A 38 7.78 0.03 3.56
CA ILE A 38 7.37 0.85 2.41
C ILE A 38 8.36 0.69 1.25
N LEU A 39 9.66 0.75 1.51
CA LEU A 39 10.71 0.65 0.49
C LEU A 39 10.74 -0.74 -0.15
N PHE A 40 10.60 -1.79 0.66
CA PHE A 40 10.50 -3.18 0.22
C PHE A 40 11.56 -3.54 -0.85
N ASN A 41 12.83 -3.39 -0.45
CA ASN A 41 14.04 -3.60 -1.26
C ASN A 41 14.31 -2.59 -2.40
N LYS A 42 13.59 -1.46 -2.46
CA LYS A 42 13.94 -0.33 -3.32
C LYS A 42 14.85 0.66 -2.60
N HIS A 43 15.63 1.41 -3.37
CA HIS A 43 16.42 2.51 -2.83
C HIS A 43 15.51 3.62 -2.27
N PHE A 44 15.98 4.29 -1.23
CA PHE A 44 15.30 5.43 -0.64
C PHE A 44 15.46 6.67 -1.53
N ASP A 45 14.33 7.23 -1.98
CA ASP A 45 14.22 8.51 -2.67
C ASP A 45 13.33 9.41 -1.81
N SER A 46 13.89 10.49 -1.27
CA SER A 46 13.21 11.34 -0.30
C SER A 46 11.98 12.04 -0.89
N CYS A 47 12.07 12.57 -2.11
CA CYS A 47 10.98 13.28 -2.77
C CYS A 47 9.81 12.32 -3.06
N ARG A 48 10.12 11.14 -3.59
CA ARG A 48 9.14 10.10 -3.87
C ARG A 48 8.51 9.59 -2.58
N TYR A 49 9.33 9.28 -1.58
CA TYR A 49 8.87 8.75 -0.31
C TYR A 49 7.90 9.72 0.38
N GLN A 50 8.22 11.01 0.42
CA GLN A 50 7.33 12.03 0.98
C GLN A 50 5.99 12.11 0.23
N ARG A 51 6.00 12.02 -1.11
CA ARG A 51 4.77 11.97 -1.91
C ARG A 51 3.95 10.72 -1.58
N VAL A 52 4.58 9.56 -1.47
CA VAL A 52 3.91 8.30 -1.12
C VAL A 52 3.24 8.40 0.25
N LEU A 53 3.93 8.94 1.26
CA LEU A 53 3.37 9.14 2.60
C LEU A 53 2.15 10.07 2.62
N GLN A 54 2.11 11.07 1.74
CA GLN A 54 0.97 11.97 1.60
C GLN A 54 -0.22 11.25 0.95
N VAL A 55 0.01 10.57 -0.18
CA VAL A 55 -1.05 9.87 -0.93
C VAL A 55 -1.66 8.72 -0.13
N SER A 56 -0.84 8.02 0.67
CA SER A 56 -1.32 6.92 1.52
C SER A 56 -1.89 7.40 2.87
N SER A 57 -1.98 8.70 3.11
CA SER A 57 -2.38 9.29 4.40
C SER A 57 -1.61 8.74 5.62
N LEU A 58 -0.33 8.38 5.44
CA LEU A 58 0.51 7.88 6.53
C LEU A 58 1.18 9.00 7.34
N THR A 59 1.20 10.22 6.80
CA THR A 59 1.88 11.35 7.43
C THR A 59 1.40 11.57 8.87
N ASP A 60 0.09 11.48 9.10
CA ASP A 60 -0.51 11.66 10.43
C ASP A 60 -0.25 10.46 11.35
N ASP A 61 -0.26 9.22 10.81
CA ASP A 61 0.08 8.04 11.60
C ASP A 61 1.52 8.08 12.11
N LEU A 62 2.45 8.54 11.27
CA LEU A 62 3.86 8.62 11.62
C LEU A 62 4.13 9.60 12.77
N GLN A 63 3.30 10.63 12.94
CA GLN A 63 3.39 11.56 14.06
C GLN A 63 3.01 10.92 15.40
N LEU A 64 2.27 9.81 15.38
CA LEU A 64 1.89 9.08 16.60
C LEU A 64 3.04 8.23 17.15
N PHE A 65 4.08 7.96 16.35
CA PHE A 65 5.24 7.20 16.78
C PHE A 65 6.41 8.12 17.12
N SER A 66 7.04 7.92 18.28
CA SER A 66 8.18 8.73 18.72
C SER A 66 9.37 8.69 17.74
N GLU A 67 9.54 7.57 17.05
CA GLU A 67 10.59 7.31 16.07
C GLU A 67 10.11 7.48 14.61
N GLY A 68 8.90 8.01 14.40
CA GLY A 68 8.34 8.25 13.08
C GLY A 68 8.38 7.00 12.18
N ASP A 69 9.00 7.10 11.01
CA ASP A 69 9.05 6.01 10.03
C ASP A 69 10.17 4.99 10.28
N VAL A 70 11.11 5.27 11.18
CA VAL A 70 12.11 4.28 11.64
C VAL A 70 11.60 3.44 12.82
N THR A 71 10.36 3.65 13.24
CA THR A 71 9.69 2.82 14.25
C THR A 71 9.72 1.35 13.86
N LEU A 72 10.22 0.51 14.76
CA LEU A 72 10.28 -0.95 14.59
C LEU A 72 8.89 -1.59 14.75
N ILE A 73 8.57 -2.52 13.86
CA ILE A 73 7.37 -3.37 13.86
C ILE A 73 7.80 -4.82 14.12
N GLY A 74 7.02 -5.56 14.90
CA GLY A 74 7.23 -7.00 15.17
C GLY A 74 7.29 -7.32 16.66
N GLU A 75 7.90 -8.46 17.01
CA GLU A 75 7.89 -9.01 18.39
C GLU A 75 8.45 -8.06 19.47
N ARG A 76 9.38 -7.19 19.09
CA ARG A 76 9.99 -6.17 19.97
C ARG A 76 9.59 -4.74 19.60
N GLY A 77 8.69 -4.60 18.65
CA GLY A 77 8.28 -3.33 18.06
C GLY A 77 6.84 -2.96 18.41
N VAL A 78 6.35 -1.88 17.79
CA VAL A 78 4.94 -1.48 17.91
C VAL A 78 4.07 -2.39 17.06
N THR A 79 2.82 -2.58 17.52
CA THR A 79 1.79 -3.25 16.72
C THR A 79 0.95 -2.21 16.00
N LEU A 80 0.84 -2.32 14.68
CA LEU A 80 -0.02 -1.45 13.87
C LEU A 80 -1.50 -1.87 13.98
N SER A 81 -2.40 -0.89 13.99
CA SER A 81 -3.83 -1.14 13.79
C SER A 81 -4.12 -1.66 12.38
N GLY A 82 -5.32 -2.24 12.15
CA GLY A 82 -5.71 -2.72 10.82
C GLY A 82 -5.63 -1.64 9.74
N GLY A 83 -6.12 -0.43 10.02
CA GLY A 83 -6.04 0.70 9.10
C GLY A 83 -4.61 1.17 8.83
N GLN A 84 -3.74 1.17 9.84
CA GLN A 84 -2.32 1.48 9.66
C GLN A 84 -1.61 0.45 8.78
N LYS A 85 -1.89 -0.85 9.00
CA LYS A 85 -1.36 -1.92 8.13
C LYS A 85 -1.80 -1.73 6.68
N ALA A 86 -3.07 -1.38 6.46
CA ALA A 86 -3.60 -1.07 5.14
C ALA A 86 -2.89 0.12 4.48
N ARG A 87 -2.67 1.22 5.19
CA ARG A 87 -1.95 2.38 4.66
C ARG A 87 -0.47 2.12 4.40
N VAL A 88 0.22 1.34 5.25
CA VAL A 88 1.61 0.89 4.99
C VAL A 88 1.69 0.01 3.74
N ALA A 89 0.73 -0.90 3.56
CA ALA A 89 0.70 -1.76 2.38
C ALA A 89 0.38 -0.97 1.10
N LEU A 90 -0.53 -0.01 1.16
CA LEU A 90 -0.81 0.91 0.05
C LEU A 90 0.44 1.72 -0.31
N ALA A 91 1.12 2.29 0.70
CA ALA A 91 2.37 3.02 0.49
C ALA A 91 3.45 2.14 -0.16
N ARG A 92 3.63 0.91 0.33
CA ARG A 92 4.52 -0.10 -0.26
C ARG A 92 4.21 -0.31 -1.74
N THR A 93 2.95 -0.48 -2.07
CA THR A 93 2.51 -0.73 -3.44
C THR A 93 2.79 0.46 -4.35
N ILE A 94 2.42 1.67 -3.95
CA ILE A 94 2.70 2.90 -4.72
C ILE A 94 4.23 3.11 -4.91
N TYR A 95 5.03 2.77 -3.89
CA TYR A 95 6.49 2.90 -3.95
C TYR A 95 7.18 1.88 -4.86
N GLN A 96 6.49 0.82 -5.31
CA GLN A 96 7.11 -0.21 -6.14
C GLN A 96 7.10 0.08 -7.64
N GLU A 97 6.27 1.02 -8.12
CA GLU A 97 6.12 1.35 -9.56
C GLU A 97 5.82 0.09 -10.39
N ALA A 98 4.60 -0.42 -10.24
CA ALA A 98 4.06 -1.51 -11.05
C ALA A 98 3.44 -1.00 -12.35
N ALA A 99 3.42 -1.86 -13.37
CA ALA A 99 2.61 -1.62 -14.57
C ALA A 99 1.12 -1.78 -14.28
N ILE A 100 0.76 -2.69 -13.37
CA ILE A 100 -0.62 -2.95 -12.96
C ILE A 100 -0.69 -3.13 -11.45
N TYR A 101 -1.66 -2.45 -10.82
CA TYR A 101 -1.98 -2.61 -9.41
C TYR A 101 -3.33 -3.31 -9.23
N LEU A 102 -3.34 -4.41 -8.48
CA LEU A 102 -4.53 -5.11 -8.05
C LEU A 102 -4.75 -4.81 -6.56
N LEU A 103 -5.76 -4.00 -6.25
CA LEU A 103 -6.02 -3.53 -4.91
C LEU A 103 -7.39 -4.04 -4.44
N ASP A 104 -7.41 -4.82 -3.37
CA ASP A 104 -8.64 -5.35 -2.77
C ASP A 104 -9.06 -4.45 -1.60
N ASP A 105 -9.99 -3.52 -1.90
CA ASP A 105 -10.50 -2.49 -0.97
C ASP A 105 -9.43 -1.62 -0.28
N PRO A 106 -8.53 -0.96 -1.05
CA PRO A 106 -7.43 -0.18 -0.48
C PRO A 106 -7.89 1.14 0.17
N LEU A 107 -9.08 1.61 -0.19
CA LEU A 107 -9.59 2.94 0.18
C LEU A 107 -10.39 2.94 1.48
N SER A 108 -10.84 1.78 1.96
CA SER A 108 -11.51 1.67 3.27
C SER A 108 -10.68 2.23 4.43
N ALA A 109 -9.35 2.23 4.30
CA ALA A 109 -8.41 2.74 5.28
C ALA A 109 -7.91 4.17 5.00
N VAL A 110 -8.30 4.79 3.88
CA VAL A 110 -7.89 6.14 3.46
C VAL A 110 -9.11 7.05 3.50
N THR A 111 -8.99 8.25 4.07
CA THR A 111 -10.13 9.18 4.13
C THR A 111 -10.48 9.67 2.73
N GLN A 112 -11.79 9.69 2.43
CA GLN A 112 -12.37 9.95 1.10
C GLN A 112 -11.86 11.24 0.43
N MET A 113 -11.53 12.27 1.23
CA MET A 113 -10.98 13.55 0.76
C MET A 113 -9.61 13.42 0.07
N TRP A 114 -8.77 12.46 0.47
CA TRP A 114 -7.43 12.27 -0.11
C TRP A 114 -7.47 11.54 -1.44
N VAL A 115 -8.42 10.63 -1.60
CA VAL A 115 -8.65 9.86 -2.83
C VAL A 115 -9.00 10.81 -3.98
N GLU A 116 -9.96 11.72 -3.75
CA GLU A 116 -10.41 12.68 -4.77
C GLU A 116 -9.30 13.64 -5.21
N ARG A 117 -8.44 14.07 -4.28
CA ARG A 117 -7.44 15.11 -4.54
C ARG A 117 -6.16 14.60 -5.22
N TYR A 118 -5.73 13.39 -4.90
CA TYR A 118 -4.43 12.88 -5.34
C TYR A 118 -4.48 11.60 -6.16
N TYR A 119 -5.43 10.71 -5.92
CA TYR A 119 -5.49 9.43 -6.62
C TYR A 119 -5.94 9.59 -8.08
N TYR A 120 -6.98 10.41 -8.33
CA TYR A 120 -7.49 10.63 -9.69
C TYR A 120 -6.56 11.45 -10.59
N ASN A 121 -5.62 12.21 -10.02
CA ASN A 121 -4.60 12.93 -10.80
C ASN A 121 -3.33 12.08 -11.06
N TRP A 122 -3.30 10.85 -10.53
CA TRP A 122 -2.18 9.91 -10.62
C TRP A 122 -2.42 8.78 -11.65
N ILE A 123 -3.67 8.62 -12.10
CA ILE A 123 -4.09 7.75 -13.22
C ILE A 123 -4.17 8.59 -14.49
#